data_AF-A0A3A4QV41-F1
#
_entry.id   AF-A0A3A4QV41-F1
#
_cell.length_a   1.000
_cell.length_b   1.000
_cell.length_c   1.000
_cell.angle_alpha   90.00
_cell.angle_beta   90.00
_cell.angle_gamma   90.00
#
_symmetry.space_group_name_H-M   'P 1'
#
loop_
_entity.id
_entity.type
_entity.pdbx_description
1 polymer ?
#
loop_
_entity_poly.entity_id
_entity_poly.type
_entity_poly.pdbx_seq_one_letter_code
_entity_poly.pdbx_strand_id
1 'polypeptide(L)'
;MDYLNNKNYEYKIEKYLEKINKTGVKSSISLKYFINNIVEPDKSLIGYFNEINLFDVYQYNMLDIFKIVREFAKGNIVVITEWTVPWEGDSSYSEFIKNVHGESIPAYPYPKVRENWMPKEQPYKVYYYDIHLDMYNSDSELAGFLEEFRGFDTYSGYIIDAHKMDIFKKFLLQGDIDISIEKEFRDSIIGFFSGVHECDTLVIISK
;
A
#
# COMPACT_ATOMS: atom_id res chain seq x y z
N MET A 1 -14.93 3.20 -12.89
CA MET A 1 -15.80 2.44 -11.96
C MET A 1 -14.93 1.99 -10.83
N ASP A 2 -15.30 2.33 -9.61
CA ASP A 2 -14.63 1.86 -8.40
C ASP A 2 -14.57 0.31 -8.40
N TYR A 3 -13.42 -0.27 -8.11
CA TYR A 3 -13.25 -1.73 -8.13
C TYR A 3 -14.15 -2.39 -7.07
N LEU A 4 -14.44 -1.68 -5.97
CA LEU A 4 -15.38 -2.14 -4.94
C LEU A 4 -16.84 -2.16 -5.41
N ASN A 5 -17.15 -1.41 -6.47
CA ASN A 5 -18.49 -1.37 -7.07
C ASN A 5 -18.62 -2.27 -8.33
N ASN A 6 -17.59 -3.06 -8.64
CA ASN A 6 -17.64 -4.06 -9.70
C ASN A 6 -18.19 -5.38 -9.15
N LYS A 7 -19.40 -5.75 -9.59
CA LYS A 7 -20.09 -6.98 -9.17
C LYS A 7 -19.27 -8.26 -9.37
N ASN A 8 -18.36 -8.30 -10.35
CA ASN A 8 -17.52 -9.47 -10.56
C ASN A 8 -16.47 -9.62 -9.45
N TYR A 9 -15.92 -8.52 -8.93
CA TYR A 9 -14.95 -8.55 -7.83
C TYR A 9 -15.64 -8.81 -6.51
N GLU A 10 -16.81 -8.21 -6.29
CA GLU A 10 -17.66 -8.50 -5.13
C GLU A 10 -17.89 -10.01 -5.00
N TYR A 11 -18.35 -10.65 -6.08
CA TYR A 11 -18.54 -12.11 -6.12
C TYR A 11 -17.25 -12.89 -5.86
N LYS A 12 -16.11 -12.45 -6.41
CA LYS A 12 -14.81 -13.10 -6.17
C LYS A 12 -14.38 -13.01 -4.70
N ILE A 13 -14.58 -11.85 -4.07
CA ILE A 13 -14.32 -11.62 -2.65
C ILE A 13 -15.27 -12.48 -1.80
N GLU A 14 -16.56 -12.51 -2.10
CA GLU A 14 -17.54 -13.34 -1.38
C GLU A 14 -17.15 -14.81 -1.39
N LYS A 15 -16.81 -15.36 -2.55
CA LYS A 15 -16.40 -16.77 -2.68
C LYS A 15 -15.12 -17.08 -1.90
N TYR A 16 -14.20 -16.13 -1.85
CA TYR A 16 -12.98 -16.25 -1.07
C TYR A 16 -13.28 -16.20 0.44
N LEU A 17 -14.13 -15.28 0.90
CA LEU A 17 -14.57 -15.19 2.30
C LEU A 17 -15.37 -16.43 2.73
N GLU A 18 -16.22 -17.00 1.86
CA GLU A 18 -16.89 -18.28 2.12
C GLU A 18 -15.89 -19.40 2.40
N LYS A 19 -14.77 -19.44 1.68
CA LYS A 19 -13.71 -20.42 1.89
C LYS A 19 -13.02 -20.20 3.24
N ILE A 20 -12.64 -18.96 3.57
CA ILE A 20 -12.02 -18.63 4.86
C ILE A 20 -12.96 -18.96 6.02
N ASN A 21 -14.22 -18.52 5.95
CA ASN A 21 -15.21 -18.73 7.02
C ASN A 21 -15.48 -20.22 7.28
N LYS A 22 -15.37 -21.09 6.27
CA LYS A 22 -15.49 -22.55 6.43
C LYS A 22 -14.36 -23.19 7.24
N THR A 23 -13.20 -22.55 7.35
CA THR A 23 -12.09 -23.07 8.16
C THR A 23 -12.41 -23.06 9.66
N GLY A 24 -13.32 -22.20 10.11
CA GLY A 24 -13.70 -22.04 11.51
C GLY A 24 -12.61 -21.44 12.40
N VAL A 25 -11.44 -21.07 11.83
CA VAL A 25 -10.30 -20.49 12.55
C VAL A 25 -10.62 -19.08 13.04
N LYS A 26 -11.45 -18.33 12.29
CA LYS A 26 -11.86 -16.96 12.60
C LYS A 26 -13.38 -16.83 12.73
N SER A 27 -13.82 -15.79 13.44
CA SER A 27 -15.23 -15.36 13.43
C SER A 27 -15.67 -15.08 12.00
N SER A 28 -16.93 -15.39 11.66
CA SER A 28 -17.47 -15.19 10.32
C SER A 28 -17.30 -13.73 9.87
N ILE A 29 -16.47 -13.51 8.85
CA ILE A 29 -16.21 -12.21 8.25
C ILE A 29 -17.29 -11.92 7.21
N SER A 30 -17.90 -10.73 7.27
CA SER A 30 -18.86 -10.27 6.26
C SER A 30 -18.14 -9.54 5.11
N LEU A 31 -18.70 -9.63 3.90
CA LEU A 31 -18.24 -8.88 2.73
C LEU A 31 -18.12 -7.38 3.02
N LYS A 32 -19.14 -6.79 3.65
CA LYS A 32 -19.18 -5.37 4.01
C LYS A 32 -18.01 -4.98 4.91
N TYR A 33 -17.72 -5.81 5.91
CA TYR A 33 -16.58 -5.56 6.80
C TYR A 33 -15.27 -5.66 6.03
N PHE A 34 -15.07 -6.69 5.20
CA PHE A 34 -13.86 -6.86 4.42
C PHE A 34 -13.60 -5.65 3.51
N ILE A 35 -14.60 -5.26 2.71
CA ILE A 35 -14.52 -4.11 1.81
C ILE A 35 -14.16 -2.83 2.55
N ASN A 36 -14.77 -2.58 3.71
CA ASN A 36 -14.52 -1.38 4.52
C ASN A 36 -13.12 -1.31 5.15
N ASN A 37 -12.37 -2.42 5.18
CA ASN A 37 -11.02 -2.48 5.76
C ASN A 37 -9.91 -2.63 4.71
N ILE A 38 -10.25 -2.70 3.41
CA ILE A 38 -9.25 -2.59 2.35
C ILE A 38 -8.84 -1.11 2.25
N VAL A 39 -7.54 -0.83 2.33
CA VAL A 39 -7.00 0.50 2.06
C VAL A 39 -7.26 0.84 0.60
N GLU A 40 -7.72 2.05 0.32
CA GLU A 40 -7.99 2.51 -1.05
C GLU A 40 -6.78 3.24 -1.64
N PRO A 41 -6.48 3.05 -2.94
CA PRO A 41 -5.48 3.85 -3.65
C PRO A 41 -5.93 5.31 -3.83
N ASP A 42 -5.04 6.19 -4.29
CA ASP A 42 -5.38 7.59 -4.59
C ASP A 42 -6.58 7.66 -5.56
N LYS A 43 -7.48 8.60 -5.31
CA LYS A 43 -8.72 8.78 -6.08
C LYS A 43 -8.49 9.00 -7.58
N SER A 44 -7.33 9.47 -7.99
CA SER A 44 -6.97 9.56 -9.41
C SER A 44 -6.89 8.19 -10.09
N LEU A 45 -6.74 7.09 -9.35
CA LEU A 45 -6.69 5.73 -9.89
C LEU A 45 -8.07 5.06 -9.99
N ILE A 46 -9.15 5.78 -9.69
CA ILE A 46 -10.52 5.23 -9.79
C ILE A 46 -10.80 4.75 -11.22
N GLY A 47 -11.21 3.48 -11.34
CA GLY A 47 -11.52 2.85 -12.62
C GLY A 47 -10.31 2.48 -13.47
N TYR A 48 -9.11 2.55 -12.91
CA TYR A 48 -7.89 2.27 -13.63
C TYR A 48 -7.44 0.79 -13.53
N PHE A 49 -7.94 0.08 -12.53
CA PHE A 49 -7.64 -1.34 -12.31
C PHE A 49 -8.77 -2.24 -12.84
N ASN A 50 -8.40 -3.39 -13.41
CA ASN A 50 -9.29 -4.37 -14.04
C ASN A 50 -9.10 -5.81 -13.52
N GLU A 51 -8.19 -6.01 -12.57
CA GLU A 51 -7.92 -7.29 -11.95
C GLU A 51 -7.79 -7.17 -10.43
N ILE A 52 -8.21 -8.22 -9.71
CA ILE A 52 -8.04 -8.35 -8.27
C ILE A 52 -7.59 -9.78 -7.96
N ASN A 53 -6.57 -9.91 -7.12
CA ASN A 53 -6.02 -11.17 -6.63
C ASN A 53 -6.06 -11.17 -5.11
N LEU A 54 -6.46 -12.30 -4.54
CA LEU A 54 -6.66 -12.49 -3.10
C LEU A 54 -5.76 -13.64 -2.64
N PHE A 55 -4.95 -13.38 -1.63
CA PHE A 55 -4.00 -14.33 -1.06
C PHE A 55 -4.31 -14.56 0.41
N ASP A 56 -4.34 -15.83 0.82
CA ASP A 56 -4.45 -16.24 2.22
C ASP A 56 -3.05 -16.20 2.80
N VAL A 57 -2.84 -15.29 3.75
CA VAL A 57 -1.53 -15.03 4.36
C VAL A 57 -1.50 -15.39 5.85
N TYR A 58 -2.46 -16.21 6.32
CA TYR A 58 -2.59 -16.63 7.74
C TYR A 58 -1.29 -17.14 8.38
N GLN A 59 -0.43 -17.80 7.61
CA GLN A 59 0.83 -18.38 8.11
C GLN A 59 2.08 -17.65 7.62
N TYR A 60 1.91 -16.54 6.92
CA TYR A 60 3.02 -15.80 6.32
C TYR A 60 3.47 -14.67 7.22
N ASN A 61 4.79 -14.56 7.39
CA ASN A 61 5.38 -13.38 8.02
C ASN A 61 5.44 -12.21 7.02
N MET A 62 5.91 -11.05 7.47
CA MET A 62 5.99 -9.85 6.63
C MET A 62 6.91 -10.04 5.41
N LEU A 63 8.02 -10.76 5.55
CA LEU A 63 8.92 -11.06 4.43
C LEU A 63 8.22 -11.92 3.38
N ASP A 64 7.48 -12.95 3.79
CA ASP A 64 6.73 -13.83 2.89
C ASP A 64 5.66 -13.04 2.13
N ILE A 65 4.91 -12.17 2.82
CA ILE A 65 3.92 -11.28 2.21
C ILE A 65 4.59 -10.33 1.20
N PHE A 66 5.70 -9.71 1.58
CA PHE A 66 6.46 -8.83 0.70
C PHE A 66 6.96 -9.58 -0.55
N LYS A 67 7.44 -10.82 -0.39
CA LYS A 67 7.86 -11.67 -1.52
C LYS A 67 6.72 -11.98 -2.49
N ILE A 68 5.50 -12.20 -2.01
CA ILE A 68 4.31 -12.37 -2.87
C ILE A 68 4.07 -11.10 -3.71
N VAL A 69 4.14 -9.92 -3.09
CA VAL A 69 4.00 -8.64 -3.79
C VAL A 69 5.11 -8.46 -4.82
N ARG A 70 6.36 -8.82 -4.49
CA ARG A 70 7.52 -8.74 -5.40
C ARG A 70 7.42 -9.70 -6.59
N GLU A 71 6.96 -10.92 -6.35
CA GLU A 71 6.71 -11.89 -7.41
C GLU A 71 5.65 -11.35 -8.37
N PHE A 72 4.58 -10.77 -7.84
CA PHE A 72 3.57 -10.09 -8.64
C PHE A 72 4.13 -8.90 -9.42
N ALA A 73 5.01 -8.11 -8.79
CA ALA A 73 5.62 -6.92 -9.40
C ALA A 73 6.54 -7.25 -10.58
N LYS A 74 7.05 -8.48 -10.72
CA LYS A 74 7.87 -8.92 -11.87
C LYS A 74 9.02 -7.97 -12.22
N GLY A 75 9.74 -7.50 -11.21
CA GLY A 75 10.89 -6.58 -11.38
C GLY A 75 10.53 -5.09 -11.40
N ASN A 76 9.24 -4.74 -11.33
CA ASN A 76 8.80 -3.37 -11.08
C ASN A 76 9.05 -2.95 -9.64
N ILE A 77 8.96 -1.65 -9.37
CA ILE A 77 9.25 -1.08 -8.05
C ILE A 77 8.05 -1.29 -7.13
N VAL A 78 8.31 -1.65 -5.87
CA VAL A 78 7.27 -1.76 -4.83
C VAL A 78 7.51 -0.66 -3.82
N VAL A 79 6.54 0.23 -3.71
CA VAL A 79 6.57 1.34 -2.76
C VAL A 79 5.53 1.10 -1.69
N ILE A 80 5.95 1.02 -0.45
CA ILE A 80 5.06 0.81 0.70
C ILE A 80 4.41 2.15 1.05
N THR A 81 3.08 2.14 1.21
CA THR A 81 2.29 3.34 1.48
C THR A 81 2.31 3.73 2.94
N GLU A 82 2.24 5.05 3.13
CA GLU A 82 1.75 5.76 4.31
C GLU A 82 2.51 5.54 5.63
N TRP A 83 3.38 6.50 5.92
CA TRP A 83 3.71 6.88 7.28
C TRP A 83 3.38 8.35 7.51
N THR A 84 2.47 8.62 8.44
CA THR A 84 2.03 9.97 8.78
C THR A 84 2.82 10.49 9.98
N VAL A 85 3.57 11.58 9.77
CA VAL A 85 4.39 12.20 10.81
C VAL A 85 3.87 13.61 11.14
N PRO A 86 3.63 13.95 12.42
CA PRO A 86 3.32 15.32 12.83
C PRO A 86 4.43 16.30 12.42
N TRP A 87 4.06 17.48 11.92
CA TRP A 87 4.99 18.45 11.33
C TRP A 87 5.95 19.10 12.34
N GLU A 88 5.62 19.14 13.64
CA GLU A 88 6.46 19.76 14.67
C GLU A 88 6.70 18.80 15.85
N GLY A 89 7.97 18.57 16.21
CA GLY A 89 8.36 18.20 17.58
C GLY A 89 9.31 17.02 17.75
N ASP A 90 9.30 16.00 16.90
CA ASP A 90 10.11 14.80 17.16
C ASP A 90 11.47 14.85 16.45
N SER A 91 12.45 15.46 17.13
CA SER A 91 13.86 15.42 16.74
C SER A 91 14.45 14.00 16.68
N SER A 92 13.75 13.01 17.25
CA SER A 92 14.04 11.57 17.22
C SER A 92 13.69 10.90 15.87
N TYR A 93 12.82 11.50 15.04
CA TYR A 93 12.33 10.88 13.80
C TYR A 93 13.33 10.90 12.64
N SER A 94 14.32 11.79 12.71
CA SER A 94 15.36 11.91 11.70
C SER A 94 16.26 10.66 11.59
N GLU A 95 16.20 9.75 12.58
CA GLU A 95 16.95 8.49 12.61
C GLU A 95 16.26 7.39 11.77
N PHE A 96 14.92 7.34 11.73
CA PHE A 96 14.20 6.30 10.99
C PHE A 96 14.20 6.53 9.47
N ILE A 97 14.13 7.80 9.05
CA ILE A 97 14.20 8.24 7.65
C ILE A 97 15.57 7.96 7.02
N LYS A 98 16.60 7.77 7.86
CA LYS A 98 17.98 7.49 7.44
C LYS A 98 18.35 6.01 7.55
N ASN A 99 17.37 5.12 7.61
CA ASN A 99 17.69 3.70 7.47
C ASN A 99 18.33 3.50 6.09
N VAL A 100 19.54 2.96 6.08
CA VAL A 100 20.48 3.00 4.94
C VAL A 100 19.95 2.24 3.72
N HIS A 101 18.83 1.53 3.85
CA HIS A 101 18.39 0.46 2.94
C HIS A 101 17.13 0.80 2.12
N GLY A 102 16.82 2.09 1.94
CA GLY A 102 15.70 2.53 1.09
C GLY A 102 15.58 4.05 0.95
N GLU A 103 14.64 4.50 0.12
CA GLU A 103 14.36 5.91 -0.13
C GLU A 103 13.00 6.31 0.44
N SER A 104 12.98 7.30 1.33
CA SER A 104 11.75 7.97 1.76
C SER A 104 11.32 9.00 0.71
N ILE A 105 10.11 8.86 0.20
CA ILE A 105 9.51 9.78 -0.76
C ILE A 105 8.45 10.62 -0.02
N PRO A 106 8.73 11.91 0.27
CA PRO A 106 7.75 12.76 0.91
C PRO A 106 6.60 13.04 -0.06
N ALA A 107 5.38 12.91 0.43
CA ALA A 107 4.20 13.49 -0.17
C ALA A 107 3.86 14.77 0.61
N TYR A 108 3.96 15.92 -0.05
CA TYR A 108 3.62 17.21 0.55
C TYR A 108 2.13 17.22 0.92
N PRO A 109 1.71 17.85 2.03
CA PRO A 109 0.46 17.55 2.68
C PRO A 109 -0.75 17.83 1.79
N TYR A 110 -1.25 16.76 1.20
CA TYR A 110 -2.64 16.45 1.06
C TYR A 110 -2.72 14.93 0.95
N PRO A 111 -3.36 14.21 1.87
CA PRO A 111 -4.40 13.35 1.38
C PRO A 111 -5.52 14.30 0.96
N LYS A 112 -6.01 14.13 -0.26
CA LYS A 112 -7.27 14.73 -0.74
C LYS A 112 -8.47 14.36 0.16
N VAL A 113 -8.25 13.65 1.27
CA VAL A 113 -9.15 13.32 2.37
C VAL A 113 -8.34 13.33 3.69
N ARG A 114 -8.57 14.30 4.56
CA ARG A 114 -8.07 14.21 5.94
C ARG A 114 -8.84 13.11 6.67
N GLU A 115 -8.13 12.13 7.22
CA GLU A 115 -8.78 11.14 8.08
C GLU A 115 -9.35 11.79 9.35
N ASN A 116 -10.52 11.33 9.79
CA ASN A 116 -11.27 11.99 10.88
C ASN A 116 -10.55 11.96 12.23
N TRP A 117 -9.62 11.02 12.42
CA TRP A 117 -8.81 10.88 13.63
C TRP A 117 -7.65 11.88 13.69
N MET A 118 -7.35 12.60 12.61
CA MET A 118 -6.20 13.50 12.55
C MET A 118 -6.50 14.87 13.21
N PRO A 119 -5.65 15.37 14.13
CA PRO A 119 -5.84 16.65 14.80
C PRO A 119 -5.97 17.79 13.79
N LYS A 120 -6.99 18.65 13.92
CA LYS A 120 -7.34 19.65 12.90
C LYS A 120 -6.28 20.72 12.64
N GLU A 121 -5.39 20.93 13.59
CA GLU A 121 -4.54 22.10 13.69
C GLU A 121 -3.06 21.82 13.38
N GLN A 122 -2.67 20.55 13.24
CA GLN A 122 -1.29 20.17 12.96
C GLN A 122 -1.12 19.75 11.49
N PRO A 123 -0.18 20.36 10.76
CA PRO A 123 0.27 19.79 9.50
C PRO A 123 0.91 18.43 9.79
N TYR A 124 0.86 17.54 8.81
CA TYR A 124 1.53 16.25 8.85
C TYR A 124 2.20 16.01 7.50
N LYS A 125 3.22 15.19 7.47
CA LYS A 125 3.82 14.71 6.21
C LYS A 125 3.47 13.25 6.05
N VAL A 126 3.00 12.89 4.86
CA VAL A 126 2.86 11.49 4.47
C VAL A 126 4.14 11.10 3.75
N TYR A 127 4.70 9.97 4.12
CA TYR A 127 5.83 9.39 3.42
C TYR A 127 5.46 8.07 2.79
N TYR A 128 6.09 7.82 1.66
CA TYR A 128 6.14 6.54 0.98
C TYR A 128 7.56 6.01 1.06
N TYR A 129 7.73 4.69 1.00
CA TYR A 129 9.07 4.09 1.14
C TYR A 129 9.35 3.10 0.02
N ASP A 130 10.42 3.35 -0.73
CA ASP A 130 10.98 2.42 -1.70
C ASP A 130 12.10 1.62 -1.04
N ILE A 131 11.94 0.30 -0.96
CA ILE A 131 12.93 -0.59 -0.35
C ILE A 131 13.96 -0.99 -1.40
N HIS A 132 15.21 -0.61 -1.18
CA HIS A 132 16.33 -0.99 -2.05
C HIS A 132 16.86 -2.38 -1.66
N LEU A 133 16.36 -3.41 -2.34
CA LEU A 133 16.67 -4.81 -2.00
C LEU A 133 18.15 -5.16 -2.13
N ASP A 134 18.89 -4.47 -2.99
CA ASP A 134 20.33 -4.61 -3.18
C ASP A 134 21.16 -4.14 -1.97
N MET A 135 20.54 -3.41 -1.04
CA MET A 135 21.18 -2.96 0.19
C MET A 135 21.09 -3.99 1.32
N TYR A 136 20.39 -5.12 1.13
CA TYR A 136 20.28 -6.20 2.10
C TYR A 136 21.14 -7.39 1.66
N ASN A 137 21.99 -7.88 2.56
CA ASN A 137 22.90 -8.99 2.26
C ASN A 137 22.25 -10.37 2.49
N SER A 138 21.08 -10.40 3.15
CA SER A 138 20.34 -11.64 3.40
C SER A 138 18.85 -11.40 3.64
N ASP A 139 18.04 -12.46 3.44
CA ASP A 139 16.62 -12.47 3.78
C ASP A 139 16.36 -12.17 5.26
N SER A 140 17.28 -12.57 6.16
CA SER A 140 17.13 -12.31 7.60
C SER A 140 17.25 -10.83 7.94
N GLU A 141 18.10 -10.09 7.22
CA GLU A 141 18.27 -8.65 7.40
C GLU A 141 17.02 -7.90 6.91
N LEU A 142 16.49 -8.30 5.75
CA LEU A 142 15.25 -7.75 5.21
C LEU A 142 14.04 -8.09 6.08
N ALA A 143 13.95 -9.31 6.60
CA ALA A 143 12.90 -9.71 7.54
C ALA A 143 12.90 -8.84 8.80
N GLY A 144 14.07 -8.66 9.42
CA GLY A 144 14.21 -7.81 10.61
C GLY A 144 13.80 -6.37 10.33
N PHE A 145 14.19 -5.80 9.19
CA PHE A 145 13.72 -4.49 8.77
C PHE A 145 12.19 -4.44 8.62
N LEU A 146 11.60 -5.38 7.89
CA LEU A 146 10.16 -5.39 7.62
C LEU A 146 9.34 -5.53 8.91
N GLU A 147 9.78 -6.35 9.86
CA GLU A 147 9.13 -6.52 11.17
C GLU A 147 9.16 -5.26 12.04
N GLU A 148 10.22 -4.45 11.94
CA GLU A 148 10.33 -3.18 12.65
C GLU A 148 9.70 -2.00 11.89
N PHE A 149 9.55 -2.14 10.57
CA PHE A 149 9.08 -1.09 9.69
C PHE A 149 7.56 -0.97 9.74
N ARG A 150 7.07 -0.19 10.71
CA ARG A 150 5.65 0.09 10.92
C ARG A 150 4.88 0.58 9.69
N GLY A 151 5.57 1.18 8.71
CA GLY A 151 4.94 1.58 7.44
C GLY A 151 4.37 0.39 6.67
N PHE A 152 4.89 -0.82 6.88
CA PHE A 152 4.39 -2.04 6.26
C PHE A 152 3.36 -2.77 7.12
N ASP A 153 3.03 -2.30 8.33
CA ASP A 153 2.08 -2.97 9.23
C ASP A 153 0.72 -3.20 8.59
N THR A 154 0.32 -2.39 7.60
CA THR A 154 -0.96 -2.50 6.89
C THR A 154 -0.89 -3.33 5.60
N TYR A 155 0.32 -3.79 5.24
CA TYR A 155 0.66 -4.39 3.93
C TYR A 155 0.02 -3.62 2.78
N SER A 156 0.18 -2.29 2.77
CA SER A 156 -0.35 -1.45 1.70
C SER A 156 0.76 -0.79 0.90
N GLY A 157 0.52 -0.57 -0.39
CA GLY A 157 1.52 0.05 -1.25
C GLY A 157 1.17 0.07 -2.72
N TYR A 158 1.98 0.81 -3.48
CA TYR A 158 1.93 0.86 -4.93
C TYR A 158 2.96 -0.08 -5.55
N ILE A 159 2.59 -0.63 -6.69
CA ILE A 159 3.53 -1.27 -7.60
C ILE A 159 3.66 -0.35 -8.82
N ILE A 160 4.89 0.09 -9.09
CA ILE A 160 5.21 1.17 -10.03
C ILE A 160 6.11 0.64 -11.12
N ASP A 161 5.78 0.96 -12.38
CA ASP A 161 6.67 0.74 -13.52
C ASP A 161 8.07 1.30 -13.20
N ALA A 162 9.08 0.43 -13.24
CA ALA A 162 10.44 0.78 -12.85
C ALA A 162 11.02 1.96 -13.68
N HIS A 163 10.51 2.18 -14.89
CA HIS A 163 10.94 3.27 -15.76
C HIS A 163 10.21 4.58 -15.50
N LYS A 164 9.25 4.61 -14.57
CA LYS A 164 8.35 5.75 -14.32
C LYS A 164 8.32 6.21 -12.86
N MET A 165 9.29 5.79 -12.06
CA MET A 165 9.42 6.21 -10.66
C MET A 165 9.48 7.74 -10.50
N ASP A 166 10.16 8.44 -11.41
CA ASP A 166 10.25 9.90 -11.39
C ASP A 166 8.89 10.58 -11.54
N ILE A 167 7.99 10.00 -12.34
CA ILE A 167 6.62 10.48 -12.51
C ILE A 167 5.83 10.33 -11.21
N PHE A 168 5.96 9.18 -10.54
CA PHE A 168 5.34 8.94 -9.25
C PHE A 168 5.79 9.96 -8.21
N LYS A 169 7.10 10.15 -8.05
CA LYS A 169 7.68 11.14 -7.13
C LYS A 169 7.21 12.56 -7.46
N LYS A 170 7.23 12.93 -8.74
CA LYS A 170 6.78 14.25 -9.20
C LYS A 170 5.31 14.49 -8.88
N PHE A 171 4.45 13.49 -9.02
CA PHE A 171 3.03 13.59 -8.67
C PHE A 171 2.83 13.78 -7.16
N LEU A 172 3.55 13.03 -6.32
CA LEU A 172 3.46 13.14 -4.85
C LEU A 172 3.94 14.49 -4.30
N LEU A 173 4.84 15.17 -5.01
CA LEU A 173 5.42 16.45 -4.60
C LEU A 173 4.63 17.68 -5.08
N GLN A 174 3.57 17.50 -5.87
CA GLN A 174 2.81 18.62 -6.42
C GLN A 174 1.84 19.24 -5.42
N GLY A 175 1.83 20.58 -5.38
CA GLY A 175 0.86 21.35 -4.62
C GLY A 175 -0.50 21.49 -5.31
N ASP A 176 -0.52 21.53 -6.65
CA ASP A 176 -1.74 21.65 -7.47
C ASP A 176 -1.80 20.54 -8.53
N ILE A 177 -3.01 20.01 -8.79
CA ILE A 177 -3.22 18.90 -9.75
C ILE A 177 -3.13 19.43 -11.18
N ASP A 178 -2.03 19.11 -11.87
CA ASP A 178 -1.94 19.21 -13.33
C ASP A 178 -2.53 17.94 -13.96
N ILE A 179 -3.59 18.11 -14.76
CA ILE A 179 -4.29 17.01 -15.47
C ILE A 179 -3.32 16.18 -16.32
N SER A 180 -2.31 16.80 -16.91
CA SER A 180 -1.33 16.10 -17.74
C SER A 180 -0.50 15.10 -16.92
N ILE A 181 -0.14 15.48 -15.69
CA ILE A 181 0.69 14.69 -14.79
C ILE A 181 -0.13 13.61 -14.09
N GLU A 182 -1.42 13.87 -13.83
CA GLU A 182 -2.33 12.83 -13.32
C GLU A 182 -2.43 11.64 -14.28
N LYS A 183 -2.48 11.89 -15.60
CA LYS A 183 -2.48 10.81 -16.59
C LYS A 183 -1.16 10.03 -16.55
N GLU A 184 -0.03 10.72 -16.55
CA GLU A 184 1.29 10.08 -16.47
C GLU A 184 1.45 9.27 -15.17
N PHE A 185 0.95 9.80 -14.05
CA PHE A 185 0.91 9.11 -12.77
C PHE A 185 0.11 7.80 -12.86
N ARG A 186 -1.12 7.84 -13.37
CA ARG A 186 -1.90 6.62 -13.61
C ARG A 186 -1.07 5.64 -14.45
N ASP A 187 -0.50 6.10 -15.56
CA ASP A 187 0.32 5.27 -16.46
C ASP A 187 1.60 4.72 -15.82
N SER A 188 2.06 5.28 -14.69
CA SER A 188 3.16 4.76 -13.88
C SER A 188 2.78 3.65 -12.91
N ILE A 189 1.53 3.62 -12.43
CA ILE A 189 1.07 2.62 -11.46
C ILE A 189 0.64 1.36 -12.19
N ILE A 190 1.24 0.21 -11.88
CA ILE A 190 0.84 -1.09 -12.43
C ILE A 190 -0.10 -1.86 -11.50
N GLY A 191 -0.03 -1.58 -10.21
CA GLY A 191 -0.91 -2.18 -9.22
C GLY A 191 -0.86 -1.46 -7.88
N PHE A 192 -1.74 -1.91 -7.01
CA PHE A 192 -1.86 -1.49 -5.62
C PHE A 192 -2.11 -2.73 -4.78
N PHE A 193 -1.55 -2.80 -3.58
CA PHE A 193 -1.80 -3.89 -2.65
C PHE A 193 -2.26 -3.35 -1.30
N SER A 194 -3.05 -4.15 -0.58
CA SER A 194 -3.58 -3.84 0.75
C SER A 194 -3.78 -5.11 1.56
N GLY A 195 -3.44 -5.07 2.84
CA GLY A 195 -3.80 -6.10 3.81
C GLY A 195 -5.19 -5.88 4.41
N VAL A 196 -5.83 -6.97 4.84
CA VAL A 196 -6.94 -6.97 5.79
C VAL A 196 -6.58 -7.95 6.91
N HIS A 197 -5.96 -7.45 7.98
CA HIS A 197 -5.32 -8.25 9.04
C HIS A 197 -6.29 -9.18 9.75
N GLU A 198 -7.49 -8.70 10.04
CA GLU A 198 -8.53 -9.49 10.70
C GLU A 198 -8.96 -10.68 9.85
N CYS A 199 -8.61 -10.69 8.56
CA CYS A 199 -8.87 -11.76 7.60
C CYS A 199 -7.59 -12.48 7.14
N ASP A 200 -6.41 -12.08 7.62
CA ASP A 200 -5.09 -12.48 7.10
C ASP A 200 -5.10 -12.61 5.58
N THR A 201 -5.56 -11.55 4.92
CA THR A 201 -5.70 -11.54 3.46
C THR A 201 -4.88 -10.41 2.88
N LEU A 202 -4.06 -10.73 1.89
CA LEU A 202 -3.43 -9.75 1.01
C LEU A 202 -4.28 -9.62 -0.25
N VAL A 203 -4.64 -8.38 -0.59
CA VAL A 203 -5.33 -8.02 -1.82
C VAL A 203 -4.33 -7.34 -2.74
N ILE A 204 -4.20 -7.81 -3.98
CA ILE A 204 -3.45 -7.12 -5.03
C ILE A 204 -4.41 -6.75 -6.15
N ILE A 205 -4.46 -5.48 -6.49
CA ILE A 205 -5.35 -4.87 -7.48
C ILE A 205 -4.47 -4.33 -8.61
N SER A 206 -4.76 -4.69 -9.86
CA SER A 206 -3.88 -4.35 -10.99
C SER A 206 -4.63 -3.97 -12.27
N LYS A 207 -3.85 -3.43 -13.21
CA LYS A 207 -4.22 -3.28 -14.61
C LYS A 207 -4.31 -4.62 -15.34
#